data_AF-A0A821KZK9-F1
#
_entry.id   AF-A0A821KZK9-F1
#
_cell.length_a   1.000
_cell.length_b   1.000
_cell.length_c   1.000
_cell.angle_alpha   90.00
_cell.angle_beta   90.00
_cell.angle_gamma   90.00
#
_symmetry.space_group_name_H-M   'P 1'
#
loop_
_entity.id
_entity.type
_entity.pdbx_description
1 polymer ?
#
loop_
_entity_poly.entity_id
_entity_poly.type
_entity_poly.pdbx_seq_one_letter_code
_entity_poly.pdbx_strand_id
1 'polypeptide(L)'
;TADMEQLLSSLYNYKLMSIEESYKNGGKEIIEINILSKNYTYTRPDSRKLPSMLTSRNFTVMVSRLGPEIMLRLFSHLIFERRILFVSSKLFHLTACAYGCLHLIYPMHWQSIFLPILPSSMTWTTQCTAPYILGMHSSLFSTLNMNELGDVVIVNIDERKIESQYDDLNYFPKYLIRSMKKGIQHSSQLAGDHLARVFLRAMAFSIG
;
A
#
# COMPACT_ATOMS: atom_id res chain seq x y z
N THR A 1 -5.94 -3.92 -30.97
CA THR A 1 -5.95 -5.35 -30.59
C THR A 1 -4.65 -6.02 -30.97
N ALA A 2 -4.17 -5.90 -32.23
CA ALA A 2 -2.85 -6.37 -32.64
C ALA A 2 -1.67 -5.67 -31.91
N ASP A 3 -1.73 -4.35 -31.73
CA ASP A 3 -0.66 -3.59 -31.06
C ASP A 3 -0.45 -3.96 -29.58
N MET A 4 -1.53 -4.28 -28.87
CA MET A 4 -1.48 -4.71 -27.47
C MET A 4 -0.89 -6.12 -27.35
N GLU A 5 -1.22 -7.03 -28.26
CA GLU A 5 -0.63 -8.37 -28.27
C GLU A 5 0.86 -8.33 -28.59
N GLN A 6 1.28 -7.48 -29.53
CA GLN A 6 2.69 -7.29 -29.85
C GLN A 6 3.47 -6.69 -28.67
N LEU A 7 2.87 -5.72 -27.96
CA LEU A 7 3.41 -5.14 -26.74
C LEU A 7 3.55 -6.18 -25.63
N LEU A 8 2.50 -6.95 -25.35
CA LEU A 8 2.52 -7.98 -24.33
C LEU A 8 3.56 -9.06 -24.67
N SER A 9 3.60 -9.52 -25.92
CA SER A 9 4.60 -10.51 -26.38
C SER A 9 6.04 -9.99 -26.21
N SER A 10 6.30 -8.73 -26.55
CA SER A 10 7.62 -8.12 -26.35
C SER A 10 7.99 -8.00 -24.87
N LEU A 11 7.02 -7.73 -23.99
CA LEU A 11 7.26 -7.63 -22.55
C LEU A 11 7.50 -9.01 -21.92
N TYR A 12 6.68 -10.00 -22.25
CA TYR A 12 6.79 -11.35 -21.70
C TYR A 12 8.06 -12.07 -22.16
N ASN A 13 8.51 -11.81 -23.38
CA ASN A 13 9.71 -12.42 -23.95
C ASN A 13 10.98 -11.59 -23.72
N TYR A 14 10.88 -10.45 -23.02
CA TYR A 14 12.05 -9.66 -22.67
C TYR A 14 12.93 -10.45 -21.69
N LYS A 15 14.15 -10.79 -22.13
CA LYS A 15 15.11 -11.49 -21.29
C LYS A 15 15.67 -10.52 -20.25
N LEU A 16 15.11 -10.56 -19.04
CA LEU A 16 15.63 -9.84 -17.89
C LEU A 16 17.07 -10.29 -17.61
N MET A 17 17.94 -9.34 -17.27
CA MET A 17 19.32 -9.64 -16.88
C MET A 17 19.31 -10.50 -15.62
N SER A 18 20.31 -11.38 -15.48
CA SER A 18 20.45 -12.15 -14.25
C SER A 18 20.63 -11.21 -13.05
N ILE A 19 20.08 -11.61 -11.90
CA ILE A 19 20.14 -10.82 -10.66
C ILE A 19 21.59 -10.45 -10.32
N GLU A 20 22.53 -11.38 -10.55
CA GLU A 20 23.96 -11.21 -10.26
C GLU A 20 24.63 -10.15 -11.15
N GLU A 21 24.33 -10.12 -12.45
CA GLU A 21 24.85 -9.10 -13.37
C GLU A 21 24.25 -7.71 -13.08
N SER A 22 22.98 -7.65 -12.69
CA SER A 22 22.31 -6.42 -12.26
C SER A 22 22.97 -5.82 -11.01
N TYR A 23 23.37 -6.65 -10.04
CA TYR A 23 24.13 -6.21 -8.86
C TYR A 23 25.55 -5.75 -9.20
N LYS A 24 26.25 -6.39 -10.14
CA LYS A 24 27.57 -5.95 -10.62
C LYS A 24 27.53 -4.56 -11.27
N ASN A 25 26.41 -4.20 -11.88
CA ASN A 25 26.18 -2.88 -12.50
C ASN A 25 25.61 -1.83 -11.51
N GLY A 26 25.73 -2.07 -10.20
CA GLY A 26 25.26 -1.13 -9.16
C GLY A 26 23.74 -1.02 -9.07
N GLY A 27 22.99 -2.02 -9.55
CA GLY A 27 21.52 -2.08 -9.48
C GLY A 27 20.79 -1.12 -10.41
N LYS A 28 21.51 -0.38 -11.28
CA LYS A 28 20.93 0.52 -12.28
C LYS A 28 20.81 -0.19 -13.63
N GLU A 29 19.93 -1.16 -13.69
CA GLU A 29 19.61 -1.84 -14.94
C GLU A 29 18.67 -0.95 -15.76
N ILE A 30 19.10 -0.56 -16.96
CA ILE A 30 18.26 0.16 -17.92
C ILE A 30 17.68 -0.89 -18.86
N ILE A 31 16.37 -1.07 -18.77
CA ILE A 31 15.57 -1.94 -19.62
C ILE A 31 15.15 -1.11 -20.82
N GLU A 32 15.66 -1.45 -22.00
CA GLU A 32 15.24 -0.84 -23.26
C GLU A 32 14.17 -1.72 -23.91
N ILE A 33 12.98 -1.16 -24.12
CA ILE A 33 11.84 -1.85 -24.71
C ILE A 33 11.48 -1.14 -26.00
N ASN A 34 11.60 -1.86 -27.13
CA ASN A 34 11.14 -1.36 -28.42
C ASN A 34 9.67 -1.77 -28.60
N ILE A 35 8.79 -0.77 -28.65
CA ILE A 35 7.35 -0.96 -28.83
C ILE A 35 6.92 -0.08 -30.00
N LEU A 36 6.30 -0.68 -31.03
CA LEU A 36 5.71 0.06 -32.16
C LEU A 36 6.68 1.08 -32.78
N SER A 37 7.95 0.67 -32.98
CA SER A 37 9.04 1.51 -33.52
C SER A 37 9.45 2.70 -32.62
N LYS A 38 9.08 2.68 -31.34
CA LYS A 38 9.57 3.63 -30.31
C LYS A 38 10.40 2.89 -29.27
N ASN A 39 11.55 3.45 -28.94
CA ASN A 39 12.41 2.94 -27.87
C ASN A 39 12.03 3.61 -26.55
N TYR A 40 11.61 2.80 -25.58
CA TYR A 40 11.37 3.21 -24.20
C TYR A 40 12.52 2.71 -23.34
N THR A 41 13.08 3.57 -22.51
CA THR A 41 14.10 3.18 -21.53
C THR A 41 13.50 3.25 -20.13
N TYR A 42 13.71 2.20 -19.36
CA TYR A 42 13.18 2.09 -18.00
C TYR A 42 14.29 1.67 -17.05
N THR A 43 14.52 2.46 -16.00
CA THR A 43 15.50 2.10 -14.97
C THR A 43 14.82 1.22 -13.91
N ARG A 44 15.45 0.08 -13.60
CA ARG A 44 15.02 -0.81 -12.51
C ARG A 44 14.82 0.00 -11.22
N PRO A 45 13.65 -0.12 -10.57
CA PRO A 45 13.41 0.54 -9.28
C PRO A 45 14.40 0.05 -8.23
N ASP A 46 15.00 1.00 -7.53
CA ASP A 46 15.85 0.70 -6.37
C ASP A 46 14.95 0.40 -5.16
N SER A 47 14.94 -0.86 -4.72
CA SER A 47 14.13 -1.32 -3.60
C SER A 47 14.56 -0.75 -2.24
N ARG A 48 15.74 -0.12 -2.15
CA ARG A 48 16.26 0.49 -0.92
C ARG A 48 15.84 1.94 -0.75
N LYS A 49 15.28 2.57 -1.80
CA LYS A 49 14.82 3.95 -1.75
C LYS A 49 13.44 4.02 -1.12
N LEU A 50 13.24 5.06 -0.32
CA LEU A 50 11.92 5.35 0.22
C LEU A 50 10.93 5.66 -0.91
N PRO A 51 9.67 5.24 -0.76
CA PRO A 51 8.63 5.53 -1.73
C PRO A 51 8.40 7.04 -1.77
N SER A 52 8.66 7.62 -2.94
CA SER A 52 8.28 9.00 -3.25
C SER A 52 6.85 9.02 -3.80
N MET A 53 6.08 10.07 -3.48
CA MET A 53 4.74 10.26 -4.03
C MET A 53 4.70 10.36 -5.56
N LEU A 54 5.83 10.63 -6.23
CA LEU A 54 5.90 10.65 -7.69
C LEU A 54 6.30 9.30 -8.31
N THR A 55 6.90 8.41 -7.52
CA THR A 55 7.48 7.16 -8.01
C THR A 55 6.60 5.94 -7.70
N SER A 56 5.90 5.95 -6.55
CA SER A 56 4.98 4.88 -6.17
C SER A 56 3.53 5.29 -6.38
N ARG A 57 2.95 4.87 -7.51
CA ARG A 57 1.54 5.15 -7.85
C ARG A 57 0.57 4.70 -6.76
N ASN A 58 0.81 3.53 -6.17
CA ASN A 58 -0.03 2.99 -5.10
C ASN A 58 -0.05 3.92 -3.88
N PHE A 59 1.13 4.41 -3.50
CA PHE A 59 1.28 5.35 -2.38
C PHE A 59 0.56 6.67 -2.66
N THR A 60 0.74 7.25 -3.85
CA THR A 60 0.07 8.49 -4.26
C THR A 60 -1.46 8.37 -4.20
N VAL A 61 -1.98 7.27 -4.73
CA VAL A 61 -3.43 7.01 -4.76
C VAL A 61 -3.96 6.85 -3.34
N MET A 62 -3.29 6.07 -2.50
CA MET A 62 -3.69 5.90 -1.10
C MET A 62 -3.75 7.24 -0.37
N VAL A 63 -2.72 8.08 -0.50
CA VAL A 63 -2.66 9.40 0.14
C VAL A 63 -3.80 10.30 -0.31
N SER A 64 -4.06 10.33 -1.63
CA SER A 64 -5.16 11.11 -2.21
C SER A 64 -6.54 10.62 -1.77
N ARG A 65 -6.69 9.30 -1.55
CA ARG A 65 -7.96 8.70 -1.16
C ARG A 65 -8.23 8.79 0.34
N LEU A 66 -7.29 8.40 1.20
CA LEU A 66 -7.51 8.26 2.64
C LEU A 66 -7.33 9.57 3.42
N GLY A 67 -6.45 10.46 2.98
CA GLY A 67 -6.15 11.69 3.72
C GLY A 67 -5.42 11.46 5.06
N PRO A 68 -5.05 12.55 5.75
CA PRO A 68 -4.09 12.50 6.85
C PRO A 68 -4.59 11.75 8.08
N GLU A 69 -5.84 11.97 8.48
CA GLU A 69 -6.38 11.41 9.73
C GLU A 69 -6.54 9.89 9.64
N ILE A 70 -7.06 9.39 8.52
CA ILE A 70 -7.21 7.95 8.30
C ILE A 70 -5.83 7.30 8.19
N MET A 71 -4.87 7.93 7.52
CA MET A 71 -3.51 7.40 7.42
C MET A 71 -2.82 7.25 8.79
N LEU A 72 -3.00 8.22 9.70
CA LEU A 72 -2.46 8.13 11.07
C LEU A 72 -3.05 6.95 11.83
N ARG A 73 -4.37 6.78 11.78
CA ARG A 73 -5.06 5.65 12.41
C ARG A 73 -4.66 4.35 11.73
N LEU A 74 -4.61 4.29 10.42
CA LEU A 74 -4.21 3.08 9.69
C LEU A 74 -2.80 2.66 10.07
N PHE A 75 -1.87 3.61 10.20
CA PHE A 75 -0.54 3.35 10.71
C PHE A 75 -0.58 2.72 12.11
N SER A 76 -1.33 3.27 13.06
CA SER A 76 -1.42 2.66 14.39
C SER A 76 -1.95 1.23 14.35
N HIS A 77 -3.04 0.97 13.61
CA HIS A 77 -3.61 -0.38 13.49
C HIS A 77 -2.64 -1.36 12.80
N LEU A 78 -1.78 -0.90 11.87
CA LEU A 78 -0.74 -1.73 11.26
C LEU A 78 0.33 -2.14 12.28
N ILE A 79 0.77 -1.23 13.14
CA ILE A 79 1.78 -1.53 14.18
C ILE A 79 1.25 -2.53 15.22
N PHE A 80 -0.03 -2.44 15.54
CA PHE A 80 -0.70 -3.40 16.43
C PHE A 80 -1.16 -4.69 15.72
N GLU A 81 -0.75 -4.90 14.47
CA GLU A 81 -1.11 -6.07 13.66
C GLU A 81 -2.61 -6.38 13.69
N ARG A 82 -3.45 -5.36 13.55
CA ARG A 82 -4.90 -5.55 13.54
C ARG A 82 -5.37 -6.24 12.26
N ARG A 83 -6.53 -6.88 12.34
CA ARG A 83 -7.28 -7.36 11.18
C ARG A 83 -7.88 -6.16 10.45
N ILE A 84 -7.34 -5.83 9.28
CA ILE A 84 -7.71 -4.65 8.49
C ILE A 84 -8.43 -5.09 7.22
N LEU A 85 -9.62 -4.55 6.99
CA LEU A 85 -10.45 -4.78 5.81
C LEU A 85 -10.65 -3.46 5.05
N PHE A 86 -10.05 -3.34 3.88
CA PHE A 86 -10.32 -2.24 2.95
C PHE A 86 -11.59 -2.53 2.16
N VAL A 87 -12.45 -1.52 1.99
CA VAL A 87 -13.70 -1.62 1.23
C VAL A 87 -13.77 -0.51 0.18
N SER A 88 -14.09 -0.86 -1.06
CA SER A 88 -14.35 0.08 -2.15
C SER A 88 -15.11 -0.59 -3.30
N SER A 89 -15.85 0.21 -4.05
CA SER A 89 -16.46 -0.14 -5.34
C SER A 89 -15.44 -0.24 -6.49
N LYS A 90 -14.21 0.24 -6.30
CA LYS A 90 -13.17 0.27 -7.34
C LYS A 90 -11.98 -0.59 -6.94
N LEU A 91 -11.77 -1.69 -7.66
CA LEU A 91 -10.66 -2.64 -7.42
C LEU A 91 -9.28 -1.96 -7.46
N PHE A 92 -9.11 -0.97 -8.34
CA PHE A 92 -7.88 -0.17 -8.40
C PHE A 92 -7.59 0.58 -7.09
N HIS A 93 -8.61 1.09 -6.40
CA HIS A 93 -8.42 1.75 -5.11
C HIS A 93 -8.08 0.74 -4.01
N LEU A 94 -8.71 -0.45 -4.02
CA LEU A 94 -8.39 -1.51 -3.06
C LEU A 94 -6.93 -1.92 -3.14
N THR A 95 -6.44 -2.24 -4.34
CA THR A 95 -5.05 -2.66 -4.52
C THR A 95 -4.08 -1.52 -4.20
N ALA A 96 -4.36 -0.31 -4.68
CA ALA A 96 -3.50 0.83 -4.43
C ALA A 96 -3.39 1.15 -2.92
N CYS A 97 -4.49 1.14 -2.18
CA CYS A 97 -4.48 1.37 -0.73
C CYS A 97 -3.82 0.21 0.04
N ALA A 98 -4.11 -1.04 -0.33
CA ALA A 98 -3.54 -2.22 0.34
C ALA A 98 -2.01 -2.30 0.14
N TYR A 99 -1.49 -2.08 -1.08
CA TYR A 99 -0.04 -2.00 -1.28
C TYR A 99 0.56 -0.71 -0.74
N GLY A 100 -0.16 0.40 -0.87
CA GLY A 100 0.28 1.71 -0.39
C GLY A 100 0.48 1.73 1.12
N CYS A 101 -0.33 1.01 1.90
CA CYS A 101 -0.24 1.03 3.36
C CYS A 101 1.01 0.32 3.88
N LEU A 102 1.55 -0.66 3.14
CA LEU A 102 2.80 -1.34 3.50
C LEU A 102 3.99 -0.38 3.54
N HIS A 103 3.94 0.71 2.76
CA HIS A 103 4.97 1.75 2.81
C HIS A 103 4.98 2.53 4.13
N LEU A 104 3.89 2.52 4.90
CA LEU A 104 3.80 3.22 6.19
C LEU A 104 4.62 2.52 7.28
N ILE A 105 4.85 1.21 7.14
CA ILE A 105 5.59 0.40 8.11
C ILE A 105 7.03 0.11 7.67
N TYR A 106 7.54 0.77 6.63
CA TYR A 106 8.94 0.60 6.22
C TYR A 106 9.90 0.98 7.39
N PRO A 107 10.95 0.19 7.70
CA PRO A 107 11.50 -0.93 6.94
C PRO A 107 10.91 -2.31 7.28
N MET A 108 9.90 -2.39 8.14
CA MET A 108 9.22 -3.65 8.41
C MET A 108 8.37 -4.07 7.22
N HIS A 109 8.16 -5.38 7.13
CA HIS A 109 7.27 -5.99 6.16
C HIS A 109 6.13 -6.67 6.90
N TRP A 110 4.91 -6.52 6.39
CA TRP A 110 3.77 -7.27 6.89
C TRP A 110 4.01 -8.77 6.68
N GLN A 111 3.91 -9.56 7.76
CA GLN A 111 4.20 -11.01 7.73
C GLN A 111 2.94 -11.88 7.69
N SER A 112 1.78 -11.30 7.97
CA SER A 112 0.52 -12.03 8.10
C SER A 112 -0.24 -12.09 6.78
N ILE A 113 -1.50 -12.51 6.82
CA ILE A 113 -2.31 -12.70 5.60
C ILE A 113 -2.43 -11.35 4.87
N PHE A 114 -2.12 -11.33 3.58
CA PHE A 114 -2.23 -10.16 2.72
C PHE A 114 -2.93 -10.55 1.41
N LEU A 115 -4.15 -10.04 1.21
CA LEU A 115 -4.94 -10.32 0.02
C LEU A 115 -5.65 -9.03 -0.45
N PRO A 116 -5.02 -8.26 -1.37
CA PRO A 116 -5.48 -6.92 -1.72
C PRO A 116 -6.82 -6.90 -2.49
N ILE A 117 -7.23 -8.04 -3.05
CA ILE A 117 -8.58 -8.27 -3.58
C ILE A 117 -9.01 -9.67 -3.12
N LEU A 118 -10.09 -9.72 -2.35
CA LEU A 118 -10.70 -10.94 -1.85
C LEU A 118 -11.71 -11.48 -2.88
N PRO A 119 -11.51 -12.70 -3.40
CA PRO A 119 -12.50 -13.38 -4.23
C PRO A 119 -13.76 -13.72 -3.42
N SER A 120 -14.92 -13.72 -4.07
CA SER A 120 -16.21 -14.07 -3.43
C SER A 120 -16.23 -15.49 -2.85
N SER A 121 -15.46 -16.43 -3.40
CA SER A 121 -15.33 -17.80 -2.89
C SER A 121 -14.52 -17.91 -1.59
N MET A 122 -13.82 -16.85 -1.19
CA MET A 122 -12.89 -16.85 -0.04
C MET A 122 -13.34 -15.94 1.10
N THR A 123 -14.63 -15.61 1.18
CA THR A 123 -15.20 -14.78 2.26
C THR A 123 -14.91 -15.33 3.65
N TRP A 124 -14.76 -16.64 3.80
CA TRP A 124 -14.40 -17.30 5.06
C TRP A 124 -13.09 -16.76 5.68
N THR A 125 -12.18 -16.17 4.88
CA THR A 125 -10.92 -15.62 5.39
C THR A 125 -11.13 -14.41 6.31
N THR A 126 -12.26 -13.70 6.19
CA THR A 126 -12.59 -12.57 7.07
C THR A 126 -12.82 -13.00 8.52
N GLN A 127 -13.21 -14.26 8.73
CA GLN A 127 -13.44 -14.86 10.05
C GLN A 127 -12.14 -15.37 10.69
N CYS A 128 -11.00 -15.23 10.02
CA CYS A 128 -9.72 -15.63 10.57
C CYS A 128 -9.39 -14.82 11.85
N THR A 129 -8.86 -15.49 12.86
CA THR A 129 -8.38 -14.87 14.10
C THR A 129 -6.97 -14.28 13.95
N ALA A 130 -6.21 -14.73 12.96
CA ALA A 130 -4.89 -14.18 12.67
C ALA A 130 -5.00 -12.75 12.08
N PRO A 131 -3.98 -11.89 12.28
CA PRO A 131 -3.88 -10.61 11.60
C PRO A 131 -3.99 -10.75 10.09
N TYR A 132 -4.64 -9.78 9.45
CA TYR A 132 -4.74 -9.75 8.00
C TYR A 132 -4.88 -8.34 7.45
N ILE A 133 -4.54 -8.18 6.17
CA ILE A 133 -4.94 -7.04 5.34
C ILE A 133 -5.69 -7.61 4.15
N LEU A 134 -7.00 -7.37 4.10
CA LEU A 134 -7.88 -7.83 3.03
C LEU A 134 -8.48 -6.63 2.29
N GLY A 135 -8.69 -6.77 0.97
CA GLY A 135 -9.45 -5.80 0.19
C GLY A 135 -10.73 -6.41 -0.35
N MET A 136 -11.88 -5.81 -0.07
CA MET A 136 -13.18 -6.34 -0.44
C MET A 136 -13.97 -5.34 -1.30
N HIS A 137 -14.59 -5.87 -2.36
CA HIS A 137 -15.50 -5.06 -3.16
C HIS A 137 -16.77 -4.73 -2.37
N SER A 138 -17.27 -3.50 -2.48
CA SER A 138 -18.43 -3.02 -1.72
C SER A 138 -19.67 -3.91 -1.87
N SER A 139 -19.90 -4.50 -3.04
CA SER A 139 -21.02 -5.42 -3.27
C SER A 139 -20.94 -6.71 -2.46
N LEU A 140 -19.72 -7.20 -2.18
CA LEU A 140 -19.51 -8.37 -1.33
C LEU A 140 -19.60 -7.97 0.14
N PHE A 141 -19.06 -6.80 0.49
CA PHE A 141 -19.14 -6.26 1.84
C PHE A 141 -20.60 -6.08 2.31
N SER A 142 -21.51 -5.62 1.44
CA SER A 142 -22.94 -5.48 1.77
C SER A 142 -23.64 -6.81 2.08
N THR A 143 -23.07 -7.95 1.69
CA THR A 143 -23.63 -9.28 1.98
C THR A 143 -23.08 -9.89 3.27
N LEU A 144 -22.04 -9.28 3.87
CA LEU A 144 -21.45 -9.80 5.09
C LEU A 144 -22.31 -9.46 6.31
N ASN A 145 -22.40 -10.43 7.22
CA ASN A 145 -22.95 -10.21 8.55
C ASN A 145 -21.90 -9.55 9.44
N MET A 146 -22.09 -8.27 9.77
CA MET A 146 -21.15 -7.50 10.62
C MET A 146 -20.95 -8.12 12.01
N ASN A 147 -21.96 -8.84 12.52
CA ASN A 147 -21.86 -9.51 13.82
C ASN A 147 -20.87 -10.69 13.81
N GLU A 148 -20.65 -11.32 12.64
CA GLU A 148 -19.74 -12.45 12.49
C GLU A 148 -18.29 -12.02 12.22
N LEU A 149 -18.11 -10.79 11.72
CA LEU A 149 -16.79 -10.25 11.40
C LEU A 149 -15.95 -10.02 12.66
N GLY A 150 -16.61 -9.72 13.78
CA GLY A 150 -15.98 -9.44 15.07
C GLY A 150 -15.14 -8.15 15.04
N ASP A 151 -14.06 -8.12 15.82
CA ASP A 151 -13.22 -6.93 15.95
C ASP A 151 -12.26 -6.77 14.76
N VAL A 152 -12.75 -6.14 13.69
CA VAL A 152 -12.02 -5.87 12.45
C VAL A 152 -12.03 -4.37 12.19
N VAL A 153 -10.89 -3.85 11.75
CA VAL A 153 -10.72 -2.45 11.36
C VAL A 153 -11.19 -2.30 9.92
N ILE A 154 -12.28 -1.58 9.70
CA ILE A 154 -12.89 -1.41 8.38
C ILE A 154 -12.49 -0.05 7.84
N VAL A 155 -11.84 -0.04 6.68
CA VAL A 155 -11.42 1.18 5.98
C VAL A 155 -12.22 1.32 4.70
N ASN A 156 -13.28 2.11 4.75
CA ASN A 156 -14.08 2.45 3.58
C ASN A 156 -13.39 3.57 2.79
N ILE A 157 -12.80 3.21 1.65
CA ILE A 157 -12.02 4.12 0.80
C ILE A 157 -12.93 5.08 0.03
N ASP A 158 -14.17 4.70 -0.24
CA ASP A 158 -15.11 5.50 -1.00
C ASP A 158 -15.70 6.61 -0.12
N GLU A 159 -16.07 6.27 1.12
CA GLU A 159 -16.59 7.22 2.12
C GLU A 159 -15.50 7.97 2.89
N ARG A 160 -14.23 7.57 2.75
CA ARG A 160 -13.11 8.08 3.55
C ARG A 160 -13.41 7.96 5.05
N LYS A 161 -13.75 6.75 5.47
CA LYS A 161 -14.08 6.43 6.87
C LYS A 161 -13.27 5.23 7.33
N ILE A 162 -12.83 5.30 8.59
CA ILE A 162 -12.24 4.17 9.30
C ILE A 162 -13.09 3.86 10.52
N GLU A 163 -13.56 2.63 10.61
CA GLU A 163 -14.37 2.11 11.70
C GLU A 163 -13.53 1.07 12.44
N SER A 164 -13.38 1.26 13.74
CA SER A 164 -12.59 0.40 14.61
C SER A 164 -13.12 0.52 16.03
N GLN A 165 -13.15 -0.59 16.75
CA GLN A 165 -13.37 -0.59 18.19
C GLN A 165 -12.08 -0.28 18.97
N TYR A 166 -10.93 -0.32 18.28
CA TYR A 166 -9.64 -0.04 18.86
C TYR A 166 -9.29 1.44 18.76
N ASP A 167 -8.68 1.95 19.83
CA ASP A 167 -8.10 3.29 19.87
C ASP A 167 -6.57 3.21 19.90
N ASP A 168 -6.03 2.46 18.94
CA ASP A 168 -4.59 2.14 18.83
C ASP A 168 -3.72 3.40 18.74
N LEU A 169 -4.26 4.49 18.19
CA LEU A 169 -3.53 5.75 18.05
C LEU A 169 -3.21 6.38 19.42
N ASN A 170 -4.07 6.19 20.42
CA ASN A 170 -3.88 6.78 21.75
C ASN A 170 -2.78 6.11 22.59
N TYR A 171 -2.29 4.94 22.17
CA TYR A 171 -1.11 4.31 22.79
C TYR A 171 0.20 5.01 22.38
N PHE A 172 0.20 5.82 21.31
CA PHE A 172 1.38 6.57 20.90
C PHE A 172 1.52 7.88 21.68
N PRO A 173 2.75 8.35 21.96
CA PRO A 173 2.94 9.64 22.60
C PRO A 173 2.33 10.80 21.80
N LYS A 174 1.57 11.68 22.47
CA LYS A 174 0.84 12.79 21.82
C LYS A 174 1.73 13.71 20.98
N TYR A 175 2.99 13.88 21.36
CA TYR A 175 3.93 14.71 20.60
C TYR A 175 4.28 14.07 19.25
N LEU A 176 4.39 12.73 19.19
CA LEU A 176 4.65 11.99 17.96
C LEU A 176 3.45 12.10 17.02
N ILE A 177 2.24 11.89 17.53
CA ILE A 177 1.00 12.02 16.76
C ILE A 177 0.89 13.44 16.16
N ARG A 178 1.17 14.48 16.96
CA ARG A 178 1.19 15.87 16.48
C ARG A 178 2.24 16.11 15.40
N SER A 179 3.44 15.57 15.58
CA SER A 179 4.53 15.67 14.60
C SER A 179 4.16 15.01 13.27
N MET A 180 3.64 13.78 13.33
CA MET A 180 3.19 13.05 12.15
C MET A 180 2.03 13.78 11.45
N LYS A 181 1.02 14.24 12.21
CA LYS A 181 -0.12 14.98 11.65
C LYS A 181 0.33 16.21 10.87
N LYS A 182 1.25 17.00 11.43
CA LYS A 182 1.85 18.15 10.74
C LYS A 182 2.61 17.70 9.48
N GLY A 183 3.48 16.69 9.59
CA GLY A 183 4.26 16.18 8.46
C GLY A 183 3.40 15.69 7.29
N ILE A 184 2.31 14.96 7.59
CA ILE A 184 1.39 14.47 6.55
C ILE A 184 0.63 15.62 5.90
N GLN A 185 0.17 16.61 6.67
CA GLN A 185 -0.51 17.78 6.11
C GLN A 185 0.38 18.56 5.13
N HIS A 186 1.65 18.78 5.47
CA HIS A 186 2.63 19.43 4.60
C HIS A 186 3.04 18.59 3.39
N SER A 187 2.95 17.26 3.48
CA SER A 187 3.35 16.37 2.39
C SER A 187 2.47 16.40 1.14
N SER A 188 1.20 16.82 1.28
CA SER A 188 0.26 16.95 0.15
C SER A 188 0.74 17.94 -0.92
N GLN A 189 1.68 18.83 -0.57
CA GLN A 189 2.24 19.87 -1.43
C GLN A 189 3.66 19.56 -1.91
N LEU A 190 4.33 18.54 -1.35
CA LEU A 190 5.74 18.26 -1.59
C LEU A 190 5.91 17.05 -2.50
N ALA A 191 6.42 17.28 -3.71
CA ALA A 191 6.91 16.24 -4.60
C ALA A 191 8.18 15.60 -3.98
N GLY A 192 8.06 14.42 -3.37
CA GLY A 192 9.21 13.71 -2.80
C GLY A 192 8.87 12.57 -1.85
N ASP A 193 9.88 12.14 -1.07
CA ASP A 193 9.83 11.07 -0.08
C ASP A 193 9.53 11.56 1.34
N HIS A 194 9.15 12.84 1.50
CA HIS A 194 8.90 13.46 2.80
C HIS A 194 7.90 12.66 3.64
N LEU A 195 6.79 12.25 3.03
CA LEU A 195 5.76 11.48 3.71
C LEU A 195 6.29 10.14 4.22
N ALA A 196 7.04 9.42 3.39
CA ALA A 196 7.66 8.17 3.78
C ALA A 196 8.67 8.37 4.93
N ARG A 197 9.41 9.49 4.95
CA ARG A 197 10.30 9.86 6.05
C ARG A 197 9.56 10.18 7.35
N VAL A 198 8.37 10.78 7.28
CA VAL A 198 7.53 11.04 8.46
C VAL A 198 7.17 9.72 9.15
N PHE A 199 6.69 8.74 8.37
CA PHE A 199 6.37 7.43 8.91
C PHE A 199 7.62 6.65 9.34
N LEU A 200 8.72 6.72 8.59
CA LEU A 200 9.98 6.08 8.98
C LEU A 200 10.50 6.62 10.33
N ARG A 201 10.39 7.93 10.59
CA ARG A 201 10.77 8.51 11.89
C ARG A 201 9.86 8.02 13.01
N ALA A 202 8.57 7.85 12.74
CA ALA A 202 7.64 7.28 13.70
C ALA A 202 7.98 5.81 13.99
N MET A 203 8.26 5.03 12.96
CA MET A 203 8.73 3.64 13.07
C MET A 203 10.00 3.53 13.91
N ALA A 204 10.99 4.39 13.64
CA ALA A 204 12.23 4.41 14.41
C ALA A 204 11.99 4.71 15.89
N PHE A 205 11.02 5.57 16.22
CA PHE A 205 10.64 5.85 17.60
C PHE A 205 9.85 4.71 18.25
N SER A 206 9.00 4.02 17.49
CA SER A 206 8.15 2.94 18.03
C SER A 206 8.93 1.67 18.33
N ILE A 207 10.09 1.48 17.71
CA ILE A 207 10.86 0.22 17.78
C ILE A 207 12.27 0.44 18.36
N GLY A 208 12.84 1.63 18.21
CA GLY A 208 14.17 2.00 18.73
C GLY A 208 14.09 2.67 20.08
#